data_AF-A0AB39IYK9-F1
#
_entry.id   AF-A0AB39IYK9-F1
#
_cell.length_a   1.000
_cell.length_b   1.000
_cell.length_c   1.000
_cell.angle_alpha   90.00
_cell.angle_beta   90.00
_cell.angle_gamma   90.00
#
_symmetry.space_group_name_H-M   'P 1'
#
loop_
_entity.id
_entity.type
_entity.pdbx_description
1 polymer ?
#
loop_
_entity_poly.entity_id
_entity_poly.type
_entity_poly.pdbx_seq_one_letter_code
_entity_poly.pdbx_strand_id
1 'polypeptide(L)'
;MTLTVQFYTMLSMAAMGIWLGASLDTYKLFVNREKTAKWLLVIHDLLFWVVQGLLFFYVLLLTNEGEFRLYIFLAVALGFSMYQALMKQLYLNILKFVMRCIYQTVLFLKRLIMSMVFQPIRWIVGLIISALLFLFHSLLRLVRFAFRLVWKVLYIVCYPLIWLLNVTIIHRIPEKWRTSMRLFFSKGAGILQGIKKLSRTMKTKWKQFWTK
;
A
#
# COMPACT_ATOMS: atom_id res chain seq x y z
N MET A 1 -5.37 -37.06 -57.21
CA MET A 1 -5.47 -37.01 -55.73
C MET A 1 -6.08 -38.30 -55.22
N THR A 2 -5.45 -38.97 -54.25
CA THR A 2 -6.02 -40.16 -53.60
C THR A 2 -7.10 -39.73 -52.59
N LEU A 3 -8.07 -40.61 -52.31
CA LEU A 3 -9.14 -40.36 -51.32
C LEU A 3 -8.58 -39.98 -49.93
N THR A 4 -7.46 -40.60 -49.55
CA THR A 4 -6.79 -40.33 -48.28
C THR A 4 -6.33 -38.88 -48.17
N VAL A 5 -5.78 -38.31 -49.24
CA VAL A 5 -5.36 -36.90 -49.26
C VAL A 5 -6.58 -36.00 -49.14
N GLN A 6 -7.68 -36.31 -49.83
CA GLN A 6 -8.92 -35.51 -49.73
C GLN A 6 -9.51 -35.50 -48.30
N PHE A 7 -9.54 -36.65 -47.63
CA PHE A 7 -9.99 -36.72 -46.22
C PHE A 7 -9.05 -35.94 -45.30
N TYR A 8 -7.75 -36.04 -45.50
CA TYR A 8 -6.76 -35.27 -44.74
C TYR A 8 -6.96 -33.77 -44.93
N THR A 9 -7.14 -33.31 -46.18
CA THR A 9 -7.47 -31.92 -46.48
C THR A 9 -8.77 -31.51 -45.77
N MET A 10 -9.85 -32.29 -45.88
CA MET A 10 -11.12 -31.96 -45.22
C MET A 10 -10.98 -31.83 -43.70
N LEU A 11 -10.27 -32.75 -43.06
CA LEU A 11 -10.07 -32.72 -41.61
C LEU A 11 -9.20 -31.53 -41.17
N SER A 12 -8.14 -31.22 -41.93
CA SER A 12 -7.31 -30.04 -41.69
C SER A 12 -8.11 -28.74 -41.81
N MET A 13 -9.02 -28.68 -42.79
CA MET A 13 -9.87 -27.50 -43.02
C MET A 13 -10.94 -27.35 -41.96
N ALA A 14 -11.51 -28.46 -41.48
CA ALA A 14 -12.38 -28.45 -40.31
C ALA A 14 -11.63 -27.98 -39.04
N ALA A 15 -10.40 -28.47 -38.82
CA ALA A 15 -9.55 -28.00 -37.73
C ALA A 15 -9.25 -26.49 -37.85
N MET A 16 -9.06 -26.00 -39.07
CA MET A 16 -8.85 -24.58 -39.34
C MET A 16 -10.10 -23.74 -39.04
N GLY A 17 -11.30 -24.28 -39.30
CA GLY A 17 -12.57 -23.68 -38.87
C GLY A 17 -12.72 -23.62 -37.35
N ILE A 18 -12.31 -24.68 -36.63
CA ILE A 18 -12.27 -24.69 -35.16
C ILE A 18 -11.29 -23.63 -34.64
N TRP A 19 -10.09 -23.57 -35.21
CA TRP A 19 -9.08 -22.57 -34.88
C TRP A 19 -9.61 -21.14 -35.09
N LEU A 20 -10.26 -20.88 -36.22
CA LEU A 20 -10.83 -19.57 -36.54
C LEU A 20 -11.88 -19.18 -35.50
N GLY A 21 -12.72 -20.11 -35.06
CA GLY A 21 -13.68 -19.91 -33.97
C GLY A 21 -13.01 -19.56 -32.64
N ALA A 22 -12.03 -20.36 -32.21
CA ALA A 22 -11.27 -20.13 -30.97
C ALA A 22 -10.51 -18.80 -31.00
N SER A 23 -9.89 -18.47 -32.13
CA SER A 23 -9.12 -17.24 -32.32
C SER A 23 -10.04 -16.01 -32.30
N LEU A 24 -11.22 -16.07 -32.93
CA LEU A 24 -12.22 -15.00 -32.87
C LEU A 24 -12.74 -14.74 -31.46
N ASP A 25 -13.03 -15.80 -30.69
CA ASP A 25 -13.49 -15.65 -29.31
C ASP A 25 -12.39 -15.08 -28.40
N THR A 26 -11.14 -15.50 -28.61
CA THR A 26 -9.96 -14.93 -27.94
C THR A 26 -9.82 -13.45 -28.25
N TYR A 27 -9.87 -13.10 -29.54
CA TYR A 27 -9.79 -11.73 -30.00
C TYR A 27 -10.87 -10.84 -29.37
N LYS A 28 -12.13 -11.30 -29.34
CA LYS A 28 -13.25 -10.59 -28.70
C LYS A 28 -13.06 -10.39 -27.20
N LEU A 29 -12.38 -11.32 -26.52
CA LEU A 29 -12.14 -11.23 -25.08
C LEU A 29 -11.02 -10.22 -24.75
N PHE A 30 -9.98 -10.15 -25.58
CA PHE A 30 -8.88 -9.20 -25.40
C PHE A 30 -9.22 -7.78 -25.89
N VAL A 31 -9.96 -7.66 -27.00
CA VAL A 31 -10.33 -6.35 -27.56
C VAL A 31 -11.67 -5.91 -27.02
N ASN A 32 -11.64 -5.08 -25.98
CA ASN A 32 -12.84 -4.45 -25.46
C ASN A 32 -13.29 -3.30 -26.37
N ARG A 33 -14.38 -3.50 -27.11
CA ARG A 33 -14.89 -2.53 -28.11
C ARG A 33 -15.30 -1.19 -27.51
N GLU A 34 -15.68 -1.14 -26.24
CA GLU A 34 -16.11 0.10 -25.58
C GLU A 34 -14.93 0.98 -25.15
N LYS A 35 -13.78 0.37 -24.83
CA LYS A 35 -12.60 1.08 -24.32
C LYS A 35 -11.58 1.41 -25.41
N THR A 36 -11.68 0.74 -26.55
CA THR A 36 -10.71 0.85 -27.64
C THR A 36 -11.15 1.93 -28.63
N ALA A 37 -10.23 2.81 -29.04
CA ALA A 37 -10.51 3.83 -30.05
C ALA A 37 -10.95 3.18 -31.38
N LYS A 38 -11.97 3.76 -32.05
CA LYS A 38 -12.56 3.20 -33.28
C LYS A 38 -11.53 2.93 -34.38
N TRP A 39 -10.56 3.84 -34.58
CA TRP A 39 -9.47 3.66 -35.56
C TRP A 39 -8.57 2.47 -35.23
N LEU A 40 -8.24 2.29 -33.95
CA LEU A 40 -7.40 1.17 -33.50
C LEU A 40 -8.12 -0.17 -33.66
N LEU A 41 -9.43 -0.18 -33.45
CA LEU A 41 -10.27 -1.35 -33.68
C LEU A 41 -10.23 -1.80 -35.14
N VAL A 42 -10.33 -0.86 -36.09
CA VAL A 42 -10.25 -1.17 -37.53
C VAL A 42 -8.90 -1.78 -37.88
N ILE A 43 -7.80 -1.25 -37.35
CA ILE A 43 -6.45 -1.80 -37.57
C ILE A 43 -6.35 -3.22 -37.02
N HIS A 44 -6.87 -3.47 -35.81
CA HIS A 44 -6.84 -4.80 -35.21
C HIS A 44 -7.73 -5.80 -35.98
N ASP A 45 -8.93 -5.39 -36.39
CA ASP A 45 -9.84 -6.23 -37.19
C ASP A 45 -9.18 -6.58 -38.54
N LEU A 46 -8.56 -5.60 -39.21
CA LEU A 46 -7.86 -5.84 -40.47
C LEU A 46 -6.65 -6.76 -40.30
N LEU A 47 -5.81 -6.52 -39.30
CA LEU A 47 -4.64 -7.35 -39.03
C LEU A 47 -5.04 -8.78 -38.65
N PHE A 48 -6.11 -8.94 -37.87
CA PHE A 48 -6.66 -10.24 -37.52
C PHE A 48 -7.08 -11.01 -38.79
N TRP A 49 -7.88 -10.41 -39.66
CA TRP A 49 -8.35 -11.08 -40.88
C TRP A 49 -7.21 -11.39 -41.85
N VAL A 50 -6.20 -10.52 -41.96
CA VAL A 50 -5.01 -10.79 -42.78
C VAL A 50 -4.25 -12.01 -42.23
N VAL A 51 -4.02 -12.08 -40.92
CA VAL A 51 -3.32 -13.22 -40.30
C VAL A 51 -4.13 -14.51 -40.47
N GLN A 52 -5.44 -14.49 -40.24
CA GLN A 52 -6.29 -15.67 -40.44
C GLN A 52 -6.35 -16.10 -41.91
N GLY A 53 -6.43 -15.16 -42.84
CA GLY A 53 -6.41 -15.44 -44.28
C GLY A 53 -5.09 -16.06 -44.73
N LEU A 54 -3.96 -15.53 -44.26
CA LEU A 54 -2.63 -16.09 -44.52
C LEU A 54 -2.48 -17.49 -43.92
N LEU A 55 -2.91 -17.70 -42.67
CA LEU A 55 -2.90 -19.02 -42.03
C LEU A 55 -3.76 -20.03 -42.79
N PHE A 56 -4.97 -19.62 -43.18
CA PHE A 56 -5.88 -20.44 -43.96
C PHE A 56 -5.24 -20.84 -45.30
N PHE A 57 -4.69 -19.87 -46.03
CA PHE A 57 -4.03 -20.12 -47.31
C PHE A 57 -2.78 -20.99 -47.15
N TYR A 58 -2.01 -20.80 -46.08
CA TYR A 58 -0.83 -21.62 -45.79
C TYR A 58 -1.19 -23.09 -45.55
N VAL A 59 -2.23 -23.36 -44.75
CA VAL A 59 -2.72 -24.72 -44.51
C VAL A 59 -3.30 -25.32 -45.81
N LEU A 60 -3.97 -24.51 -46.63
CA LEU A 60 -4.48 -24.92 -47.94
C LEU A 60 -3.35 -25.30 -48.90
N LEU A 61 -2.26 -24.53 -48.91
CA LEU A 61 -1.07 -24.80 -49.72
C LEU A 61 -0.42 -26.12 -49.32
N LEU A 62 -0.29 -26.38 -48.01
CA LEU A 62 0.30 -27.60 -47.46
C LEU A 62 -0.52 -28.86 -47.74
N THR A 63 -1.85 -28.74 -47.73
CA THR A 63 -2.74 -29.92 -47.74
C THR A 63 -3.36 -30.22 -49.10
N ASN A 64 -3.42 -29.24 -50.01
CA ASN A 64 -4.08 -29.38 -51.30
C ASN A 64 -3.40 -28.55 -52.40
N GLU A 65 -2.13 -28.20 -52.22
CA GLU A 65 -1.35 -27.38 -53.15
C GLU A 65 -2.00 -26.02 -53.51
N GLY A 66 -2.89 -25.52 -52.65
CA GLY A 66 -3.59 -24.25 -52.88
C GLY A 66 -4.81 -24.35 -53.80
N GLU A 67 -5.25 -25.55 -54.18
CA GLU A 67 -6.44 -25.72 -55.01
C GLU A 67 -7.72 -25.31 -54.26
N PHE A 68 -8.37 -24.25 -54.75
CA PHE A 68 -9.65 -23.78 -54.23
C PHE A 68 -10.80 -24.65 -54.73
N ARG A 69 -11.47 -25.34 -53.81
CA ARG A 69 -12.62 -26.21 -54.11
C ARG A 69 -13.75 -25.98 -53.11
N LEU A 70 -15.01 -26.09 -53.56
CA LEU A 70 -16.18 -25.76 -52.73
C LEU A 70 -16.30 -26.58 -51.43
N TYR A 71 -15.91 -27.86 -51.46
CA TYR A 71 -15.99 -28.71 -50.26
C TYR A 71 -15.04 -28.26 -49.14
N ILE A 72 -13.99 -27.50 -49.45
CA ILE A 72 -13.04 -26.97 -48.47
C ILE A 72 -13.73 -25.91 -47.60
N PHE A 73 -14.45 -24.99 -48.23
CA PHE A 73 -15.25 -24.00 -47.50
C PHE A 73 -16.32 -24.67 -46.64
N LEU A 74 -16.94 -25.74 -47.14
CA LEU A 74 -17.92 -26.50 -46.37
C LEU A 74 -17.28 -27.15 -45.13
N ALA A 75 -16.08 -27.73 -45.28
CA ALA A 75 -15.33 -28.30 -44.16
C ALA A 75 -14.97 -27.25 -43.10
N VAL A 76 -14.51 -26.07 -43.52
CA VAL A 76 -14.23 -24.94 -42.60
C VAL A 76 -15.50 -24.49 -41.89
N ALA A 77 -16.59 -24.27 -42.63
CA ALA A 77 -17.87 -23.84 -42.07
C ALA A 77 -18.43 -24.85 -41.06
N LEU A 78 -18.28 -26.15 -41.36
CA LEU A 78 -18.67 -27.23 -40.47
C LEU A 78 -17.78 -27.26 -39.21
N GLY A 79 -16.47 -27.13 -39.36
CA GLY A 79 -15.53 -27.05 -38.22
C GLY A 79 -15.80 -25.85 -37.31
N PHE A 80 -16.05 -24.68 -37.91
CA PHE A 80 -16.45 -23.47 -37.17
C PHE A 80 -17.77 -23.64 -36.43
N SER A 81 -18.78 -24.22 -37.09
CA SER A 81 -20.08 -24.49 -36.46
C SER A 81 -19.97 -25.49 -35.32
N MET A 82 -19.16 -26.54 -35.50
CA MET A 82 -18.86 -27.53 -34.46
C MET A 82 -18.20 -26.87 -33.24
N TYR A 83 -17.21 -25.98 -33.46
CA TYR A 83 -16.62 -25.21 -32.39
C TYR A 83 -17.66 -24.36 -31.65
N GLN A 84 -18.49 -23.62 -32.39
CA GLN A 84 -19.50 -22.73 -31.81
C GLN A 84 -20.51 -23.50 -30.95
N ALA A 85 -20.94 -24.68 -31.38
CA ALA A 85 -21.97 -25.47 -30.71
C ALA A 85 -21.43 -26.28 -29.52
N LEU A 86 -20.26 -26.92 -29.65
CA LEU A 86 -19.75 -27.85 -28.63
C LEU A 86 -18.63 -27.27 -27.77
N MET A 87 -17.68 -26.57 -28.37
CA MET A 87 -16.40 -26.24 -27.73
C MET A 87 -16.36 -24.84 -27.13
N LYS A 88 -17.19 -23.92 -27.63
CA LYS A 88 -17.18 -22.50 -27.24
C LYS A 88 -17.24 -22.28 -25.73
N GLN A 89 -18.20 -22.93 -25.05
CA GLN A 89 -18.40 -22.74 -23.61
C GLN A 89 -17.20 -23.24 -22.81
N LEU A 90 -16.68 -24.41 -23.17
CA LEU A 90 -15.50 -25.00 -22.53
C LEU A 90 -14.26 -24.14 -22.76
N TYR A 91 -14.06 -23.69 -24.00
CA TYR A 91 -12.95 -22.80 -24.37
C TYR A 91 -12.97 -21.49 -23.59
N LEU A 92 -14.12 -20.81 -23.55
CA LEU A 92 -14.27 -19.54 -22.81
C LEU A 92 -14.06 -19.72 -21.29
N ASN A 93 -14.50 -20.85 -20.73
CA ASN A 93 -14.28 -21.15 -19.32
C ASN A 93 -12.78 -21.35 -19.01
N ILE A 94 -12.07 -22.10 -19.85
CA ILE A 94 -10.62 -22.28 -19.74
C ILE A 94 -9.93 -20.93 -19.89
N LEU A 95 -10.28 -20.14 -20.90
CA LEU A 95 -9.63 -18.85 -21.16
C LEU A 95 -9.83 -17.87 -19.98
N LYS A 96 -11.03 -17.81 -19.41
CA LYS A 96 -11.31 -17.02 -18.20
C LYS A 96 -10.57 -17.54 -16.97
N PHE A 97 -10.44 -18.87 -16.84
CA PHE A 97 -9.66 -19.49 -15.77
C PHE A 97 -8.18 -19.10 -15.88
N VAL A 98 -7.60 -19.20 -17.08
CA VAL A 98 -6.21 -18.79 -17.37
C VAL A 98 -6.00 -17.31 -17.05
N MET A 99 -6.88 -16.42 -17.51
CA MET A 99 -6.77 -14.99 -17.17
C MET A 99 -6.86 -14.74 -15.67
N ARG A 100 -7.74 -15.44 -14.95
CA ARG A 100 -7.85 -15.33 -13.49
C ARG A 100 -6.58 -15.82 -12.79
N CYS A 101 -6.02 -16.93 -13.23
CA CYS A 101 -4.74 -17.44 -12.72
C CYS A 101 -3.64 -16.40 -12.94
N ILE A 102 -3.48 -15.86 -14.15
CA ILE A 102 -2.48 -14.82 -14.46
C ILE A 102 -2.67 -13.61 -13.54
N TYR A 103 -3.90 -13.11 -13.42
CA TYR A 103 -4.21 -11.97 -12.56
C TYR A 103 -3.86 -12.24 -11.09
N GLN A 104 -4.21 -13.42 -10.58
CA GLN A 104 -3.85 -13.84 -9.22
C GLN A 104 -2.35 -13.96 -9.04
N THR A 105 -1.62 -14.52 -10.01
CA THR A 105 -0.15 -14.61 -9.96
C THR A 105 0.49 -13.24 -9.94
N VAL A 106 0.05 -12.29 -10.76
CA VAL A 106 0.57 -10.91 -10.77
C VAL A 106 0.27 -10.21 -9.44
N LEU A 107 -0.94 -10.34 -8.91
CA LEU A 107 -1.29 -9.79 -7.60
C LEU A 107 -0.48 -10.41 -6.48
N PHE A 108 -0.28 -11.73 -6.52
CA PHE A 108 0.53 -12.46 -5.56
C PHE A 108 1.98 -11.98 -5.61
N LEU A 109 2.55 -11.82 -6.81
CA LEU A 109 3.90 -11.30 -6.99
C LEU A 109 4.04 -9.87 -6.49
N LYS A 110 3.08 -8.99 -6.81
CA LYS A 110 3.03 -7.63 -6.28
C LYS A 110 2.97 -7.62 -4.74
N ARG A 111 2.15 -8.50 -4.16
CA ARG A 111 2.02 -8.63 -2.69
C ARG A 111 3.30 -9.16 -2.08
N LEU A 112 3.97 -10.13 -2.71
CA LEU A 112 5.27 -10.64 -2.28
C LEU A 112 6.32 -9.54 -2.26
N ILE A 113 6.45 -8.78 -3.36
CA ILE A 113 7.40 -7.67 -3.45
C ILE A 113 7.09 -6.60 -2.38
N MET A 114 5.82 -6.20 -2.26
CA MET A 114 5.39 -5.24 -1.25
C MET A 114 5.66 -5.75 0.17
N SER A 115 5.36 -7.01 0.47
CA SER A 115 5.58 -7.59 1.80
C SER A 115 7.06 -7.73 2.10
N MET A 116 7.86 -8.22 1.15
CA MET A 116 9.31 -8.40 1.31
C MET A 116 10.06 -7.08 1.45
N VAL A 117 9.56 -5.97 0.88
CA VAL A 117 10.29 -4.69 0.94
C VAL A 117 9.75 -3.80 2.05
N PHE A 118 8.44 -3.62 2.19
CA PHE A 118 7.89 -2.67 3.17
C PHE A 118 8.03 -3.15 4.62
N GLN A 119 7.89 -4.46 4.88
CA GLN A 119 8.01 -4.99 6.24
C GLN A 119 9.42 -4.84 6.83
N PRO A 120 10.52 -5.22 6.15
CA PRO A 120 11.85 -5.04 6.73
C PRO A 120 12.23 -3.58 6.88
N ILE A 121 11.82 -2.70 5.95
CA ILE A 121 12.08 -1.26 6.09
C ILE A 121 11.43 -0.71 7.36
N ARG A 122 10.18 -1.09 7.67
CA ARG A 122 9.51 -0.67 8.92
C ARG A 122 10.25 -1.16 10.16
N TRP A 123 10.73 -2.41 10.15
CA TRP A 123 11.53 -2.96 11.24
C TRP A 123 12.85 -2.21 11.43
N ILE A 124 13.58 -1.94 10.34
CA ILE A 124 14.86 -1.20 10.37
C ILE A 124 14.65 0.23 10.89
N VAL A 125 13.65 0.95 10.37
CA VAL A 125 13.33 2.30 10.84
C VAL A 125 12.90 2.28 12.31
N GLY A 126 12.11 1.28 12.72
CA GLY A 126 11.75 1.09 14.13
C GLY A 126 12.97 0.86 15.03
N LEU A 127 13.94 0.05 14.59
CA LEU A 127 15.20 -0.18 15.31
C LEU A 127 16.02 1.11 15.43
N ILE A 128 16.14 1.90 14.35
CA ILE A 128 16.87 3.18 14.36
C ILE A 128 16.21 4.18 15.34
N ILE A 129 14.88 4.32 15.28
CA ILE A 129 14.14 5.21 16.19
C ILE A 129 14.28 4.74 17.64
N SER A 130 14.16 3.44 17.89
CA SER A 130 14.32 2.85 19.23
C SER A 130 15.73 3.11 19.78
N ALA A 131 16.77 2.93 18.97
CA ALA A 131 18.15 3.20 19.34
C ALA A 131 18.38 4.70 19.66
N LEU A 132 17.85 5.61 18.84
CA LEU A 132 17.93 7.05 19.09
C LEU A 132 17.23 7.45 20.40
N LEU A 133 16.01 6.94 20.62
CA LEU A 133 15.27 7.19 21.86
C LEU A 133 16.01 6.62 23.08
N PHE A 134 16.59 5.42 22.95
CA PHE A 134 17.38 4.81 24.01
C PHE A 134 18.62 5.64 24.37
N LEU A 135 19.36 6.13 23.37
CA LEU A 135 20.51 7.01 23.57
C LEU A 135 20.10 8.34 24.22
N PHE A 136 19.04 8.97 23.73
CA PHE A 136 18.52 10.22 24.29
C PHE A 136 18.07 10.05 25.75
N HIS A 137 17.35 8.97 26.05
CA HIS A 137 16.88 8.70 27.41
C HIS A 137 18.05 8.39 28.36
N SER A 138 19.09 7.73 27.85
CA SER A 138 20.34 7.45 28.59
C SER A 138 21.11 8.75 28.90
N LEU A 139 21.25 9.65 27.92
CA LEU A 139 21.86 10.97 28.12
C LEU A 139 21.10 11.80 29.15
N LEU A 140 19.77 11.89 29.05
CA LEU A 140 18.95 12.61 30.02
C LEU A 140 19.03 12.01 31.43
N ARG A 141 19.24 10.69 31.54
CA ARG A 141 19.46 10.03 32.83
C ARG A 141 20.78 10.48 33.44
N LEU A 142 21.85 10.57 32.65
CA LEU A 142 23.15 11.06 33.09
C LEU A 142 23.11 12.53 33.49
N VAL A 143 22.52 13.41 32.67
CA VAL A 143 22.38 14.84 32.98
C VAL A 143 21.59 15.05 34.26
N ARG A 144 20.44 14.37 34.44
CA ARG A 144 19.66 14.45 35.68
C ARG A 144 20.40 13.88 36.88
N PHE A 145 21.27 12.88 36.68
CA PHE A 145 22.11 12.34 37.75
C PHE A 145 23.18 13.34 38.16
N ALA A 146 23.91 13.91 37.20
CA ALA A 146 24.90 14.96 37.43
C ALA A 146 24.28 16.20 38.10
N PHE A 147 23.14 16.69 37.60
CA PHE A 147 22.42 17.81 38.20
C PHE A 147 22.01 17.53 39.64
N ARG A 148 21.53 16.31 39.95
CA ARG A 148 21.22 15.91 41.34
C ARG A 148 22.45 15.93 42.24
N LEU A 149 23.61 15.50 41.74
CA LEU A 149 24.87 15.56 42.50
C LEU A 149 25.30 17.00 42.75
N VAL A 150 25.33 17.82 41.71
CA VAL A 150 25.68 19.25 41.80
C VAL A 150 24.74 19.98 42.76
N TRP A 151 23.43 19.75 42.66
CA TRP A 151 22.45 20.36 43.55
C TRP A 151 22.63 19.93 45.02
N LYS A 152 22.93 18.65 45.27
CA LYS A 152 23.25 18.17 46.63
C LYS A 152 24.51 18.83 47.18
N VAL A 153 25.58 18.93 46.39
CA VAL A 153 26.84 19.57 46.79
C VAL A 153 26.62 21.06 47.06
N LEU A 154 25.96 21.77 46.15
CA LEU A 154 25.59 23.18 46.34
C LEU A 154 24.75 23.38 47.59
N TYR A 155 23.74 22.53 47.83
CA TYR A 155 22.93 22.63 49.03
C TYR A 155 23.76 22.44 50.30
N ILE A 156 24.66 21.45 50.33
CA ILE A 156 25.56 21.20 51.47
C ILE A 156 26.51 22.39 51.71
N VAL A 157 27.09 22.96 50.66
CA VAL A 157 28.04 24.09 50.75
C VAL A 157 27.33 25.41 51.11
N CYS A 158 26.13 25.63 50.58
CA CYS A 158 25.33 26.82 50.89
C CYS A 158 24.65 26.73 52.27
N TYR A 159 24.47 25.53 52.83
CA TYR A 159 23.87 25.35 54.16
C TYR A 159 24.60 26.13 55.28
N PRO A 160 25.94 26.05 55.46
CA PRO A 160 26.65 26.83 56.46
C PRO A 160 26.61 28.35 56.18
N LEU A 161 26.57 28.75 54.92
CA LEU A 161 26.42 30.17 54.51
C LEU A 161 25.04 30.72 54.89
N ILE A 162 23.97 29.96 54.62
CA ILE A 162 22.61 30.32 55.00
C ILE A 162 22.47 30.32 56.53
N TRP A 163 23.10 29.37 57.23
CA TRP A 163 23.13 29.33 58.69
C TRP A 163 23.86 30.55 59.27
N LEU A 164 25.02 30.92 58.75
CA LEU A 164 25.77 32.13 59.14
C LEU A 164 24.96 33.41 58.89
N LEU A 165 24.34 33.53 57.72
CA LEU A 165 23.45 34.65 57.41
C LEU A 165 22.26 34.69 58.36
N ASN A 166 21.63 33.55 58.67
CA ASN A 166 20.47 33.53 59.56
C ASN A 166 20.83 33.90 61.01
N VAL A 167 21.97 33.43 61.52
CA VAL A 167 22.46 33.76 62.87
C VAL A 167 22.82 35.25 62.99
N THR A 168 23.47 35.82 61.98
CA THR A 168 23.86 37.24 61.99
C THR A 168 22.69 38.20 61.73
N ILE A 169 21.74 37.81 60.88
CA ILE A 169 20.59 38.64 60.51
C ILE A 169 19.56 38.71 61.64
N ILE A 170 19.25 37.61 62.35
CA ILE A 170 18.25 37.64 63.43
C ILE A 170 18.61 38.61 64.56
N HIS A 171 19.90 38.78 64.87
CA HIS A 171 20.33 39.66 65.97
C HIS A 171 20.41 41.14 65.58
N ARG A 172 20.42 41.47 64.28
CA ARG A 172 20.53 42.86 63.78
C ARG A 172 19.28 43.39 63.08
N ILE A 173 18.17 42.65 63.04
CA ILE A 173 16.93 43.15 62.45
C ILE A 173 16.19 44.05 63.46
N PRO A 174 16.06 45.37 63.21
CA PRO A 174 15.19 46.23 64.01
C PRO A 174 13.71 45.87 63.82
N GLU A 175 12.91 45.97 64.88
CA GLU A 175 11.47 45.62 64.96
C GLU A 175 10.62 46.08 63.75
N LYS A 176 10.97 47.22 63.14
CA LYS A 176 10.31 47.78 61.94
C LYS A 176 10.35 46.85 60.71
N TRP A 177 11.41 46.08 60.54
CA TRP A 177 11.56 45.16 59.42
C TRP A 177 10.81 43.84 59.66
N ARG A 178 10.62 43.45 60.93
CA ARG A 178 9.84 42.27 61.32
C ARG A 178 8.35 42.44 60.99
N THR A 179 7.83 43.66 61.11
CA THR A 179 6.45 44.03 60.71
C THR A 179 6.30 44.11 59.20
N SER A 180 7.27 44.69 58.48
CA SER A 180 7.28 44.70 57.01
C SER A 180 7.35 43.29 56.40
N MET A 181 8.16 42.38 56.94
CA MET A 181 8.17 40.99 56.51
C MET A 181 6.82 40.31 56.76
N ARG A 182 6.16 40.58 57.89
CA ARG A 182 4.82 40.03 58.20
C ARG A 182 3.75 40.53 57.21
N LEU A 183 3.83 41.79 56.78
CA LEU A 183 2.97 42.39 55.75
C LEU A 183 3.27 41.86 54.33
N PHE A 184 4.54 41.63 54.02
CA PHE A 184 4.93 41.03 52.74
C PHE A 184 4.47 39.57 52.65
N PHE A 185 4.62 38.79 53.73
CA PHE A 185 4.13 37.42 53.80
C PHE A 185 2.61 37.33 53.77
N SER A 186 1.88 38.25 54.41
CA SER A 186 0.41 38.26 54.34
C SER A 186 -0.11 38.63 52.94
N LYS A 187 0.53 39.59 52.25
CA LYS A 187 0.26 39.88 50.82
C LYS A 187 0.60 38.69 49.93
N GLY A 188 1.74 38.04 50.16
CA GLY A 188 2.16 36.83 49.44
C GLY A 188 1.22 35.64 49.64
N ALA A 189 0.69 35.45 50.85
CA ALA A 189 -0.30 34.42 51.17
C ALA A 189 -1.63 34.65 50.43
N GLY A 190 -2.05 35.91 50.28
CA GLY A 190 -3.23 36.27 49.47
C GLY A 190 -3.03 35.97 47.98
N ILE A 191 -1.85 36.27 47.43
CA ILE A 191 -1.49 35.94 46.04
C ILE A 191 -1.46 34.42 45.84
N LEU A 192 -0.88 33.67 46.78
CA LEU A 192 -0.86 32.20 46.78
C LEU A 192 -2.26 31.59 46.84
N GLN A 193 -3.16 32.12 47.67
CA GLN A 193 -4.56 31.69 47.69
C GLN A 193 -5.28 32.00 46.36
N GLY A 194 -5.01 33.15 45.76
CA GLY A 194 -5.53 33.54 44.44
C GLY A 194 -5.10 32.56 43.35
N ILE A 195 -3.80 32.25 43.29
CA ILE A 195 -3.24 31.27 42.34
C ILE A 195 -3.82 29.87 42.59
N LYS A 196 -3.99 29.47 43.86
CA LYS A 196 -4.59 28.17 44.21
C LYS A 196 -6.05 28.08 43.78
N LYS A 197 -6.83 29.16 43.96
CA LYS A 197 -8.22 29.28 43.50
C LYS A 197 -8.29 29.20 41.97
N LEU A 198 -7.45 29.96 41.27
CA LEU A 198 -7.36 29.96 39.80
C LEU A 198 -7.02 28.55 39.26
N SER A 199 -6.06 27.86 39.88
CA SER A 199 -5.68 26.49 39.48
C SER A 199 -6.85 25.50 39.65
N ARG A 200 -7.63 25.62 40.73
CA ARG A 200 -8.81 24.78 40.97
C ARG A 200 -9.90 25.05 39.93
N THR A 201 -10.18 26.32 39.63
CA THR A 201 -11.18 26.70 38.62
C THR A 201 -10.78 26.28 37.21
N MET A 202 -9.49 26.38 36.86
CA MET A 202 -9.01 25.84 35.59
C MET A 202 -9.16 24.32 35.54
N LYS A 203 -8.82 23.60 36.63
CA LYS A 203 -8.94 22.13 36.69
C LYS A 203 -10.39 21.66 36.55
N THR A 204 -11.36 22.38 37.12
CA THR A 204 -12.80 22.05 36.98
C THR A 204 -13.34 22.36 35.59
N LYS A 205 -13.02 23.53 35.01
CA LYS A 205 -13.39 23.86 33.63
C LYS A 205 -12.79 22.87 32.62
N TRP A 206 -11.56 22.45 32.84
CA TRP A 206 -10.88 21.49 31.97
C TRP A 206 -11.48 20.08 32.05
N LYS A 207 -11.94 19.66 33.25
CA LYS A 207 -12.73 18.42 33.41
C LYS A 207 -14.08 18.48 32.67
N GLN A 208 -14.79 19.61 32.75
CA GLN A 208 -16.08 19.79 32.05
C GLN A 208 -15.93 19.80 30.53
N PHE A 209 -14.84 20.36 30.00
CA PHE A 209 -14.55 20.38 28.57
C PHE A 209 -14.33 18.98 27.98
N TRP A 210 -13.75 18.06 28.75
CA TRP A 210 -13.47 16.68 28.32
C TRP A 210 -14.64 15.69 28.51
N THR A 211 -15.70 16.08 29.23
CA THR A 211 -16.90 15.25 29.45
C THR A 211 -18.07 15.57 28.50
N LYS A 212 -17.86 16.47 27.53
CA LYS A 212 -18.77 16.77 26.43
C LYS A 212 -18.22 16.17 25.14
#